data_AF-A0A0K9GEY2-F1
#
_entry.id   AF-A0A0K9GEY2-F1
#
_cell.length_a   1.000
_cell.length_b   1.000
_cell.length_c   1.000
_cell.angle_alpha   90.00
_cell.angle_beta   90.00
_cell.angle_gamma   90.00
#
_symmetry.space_group_name_H-M   'P 1'
#
loop_
_entity.id
_entity.type
_entity.pdbx_description
1 polymer ?
#
loop_
_entity_poly.entity_id
_entity_poly.type
_entity_poly.pdbx_seq_one_letter_code
_entity_poly.pdbx_strand_id
1 'polypeptide(L)'
;MQLIDIPLPLPYIVIESNGRIVSSNSRALNLFDLRTKQIDDIIDQESMNKLITNTWQQDEQQPIEVVLKTRSNPLSLFDLFISWDHEDKLHILFASKDKTTQGYTDQIMQLQSRLANTNFELYEQKEKLERTIYRLNSLSGPFIPLTATMGYIPLFGDLTEEMIHVISANVLHSIFVGEYDDVLVDLTSIADIKESGISKFMDLLKTIHLMNGNKVQIIGANPRLAKILYKEKFSLYVTFKPSLQYVLKNYYQ
;
A
#
# COMPACT_ATOMS: atom_id res chain seq x y z
N MET A 1 17.55 -56.23 -19.91
CA MET A 1 17.91 -54.95 -19.30
C MET A 1 19.25 -55.17 -18.64
N GLN A 2 20.32 -54.71 -19.29
CA GLN A 2 21.65 -54.73 -18.69
C GLN A 2 21.79 -53.46 -17.83
N LEU A 3 22.29 -53.63 -16.60
CA LEU A 3 22.64 -52.50 -15.75
C LEU A 3 23.97 -51.96 -16.25
N ILE A 4 24.02 -50.68 -16.63
CA ILE A 4 25.28 -50.03 -16.98
C ILE A 4 25.90 -49.52 -15.68
N ASP A 5 27.05 -50.07 -15.31
CA ASP A 5 27.83 -49.69 -14.12
C ASP A 5 28.77 -48.50 -14.42
N ILE A 6 28.22 -47.45 -15.04
CA ILE A 6 28.92 -46.18 -15.26
C ILE A 6 28.41 -45.19 -14.21
N PRO A 7 29.29 -44.57 -13.41
CA PRO A 7 28.91 -43.63 -12.36
C PRO A 7 28.50 -42.28 -12.96
N LEU A 8 27.33 -42.25 -13.61
CA LEU A 8 26.72 -41.02 -14.09
C LEU A 8 25.93 -40.35 -12.94
N PRO A 9 26.14 -39.04 -12.70
CA PRO A 9 25.46 -38.33 -11.61
C PRO A 9 23.96 -38.08 -11.89
N LEU A 10 23.49 -38.35 -13.11
CA LEU A 10 22.12 -38.12 -13.57
C LEU A 10 21.45 -39.44 -14.01
N PRO A 11 20.12 -39.56 -13.91
CA PRO A 11 19.38 -40.68 -14.47
C PRO A 11 19.65 -40.82 -15.97
N TYR A 12 19.87 -42.05 -16.42
CA TYR A 12 20.30 -42.36 -17.77
C TYR A 12 19.66 -43.66 -18.27
N ILE A 13 19.14 -43.61 -19.50
CA ILE A 13 18.47 -44.73 -20.16
C ILE A 13 18.97 -44.82 -21.60
N VAL A 14 19.16 -46.04 -22.11
CA VAL A 14 19.43 -46.32 -23.52
C VAL A 14 18.25 -47.07 -24.11
N ILE A 15 17.72 -46.57 -25.21
CA ILE A 15 16.59 -47.17 -25.92
C ILE A 15 16.98 -47.57 -27.35
N GLU A 16 16.37 -48.65 -27.83
CA GLU A 16 16.40 -49.05 -29.25
C GLU A 16 15.44 -48.17 -30.07
N SER A 17 15.62 -48.14 -31.39
CA SER A 17 14.76 -47.44 -32.35
C SER A 17 13.27 -47.85 -32.31
N ASN A 18 12.95 -48.97 -31.66
CA ASN A 18 11.60 -49.47 -31.42
C ASN A 18 10.99 -48.98 -30.07
N GLY A 19 11.66 -48.08 -29.34
CA GLY A 19 11.21 -47.56 -28.04
C GLY A 19 11.47 -48.51 -26.85
N ARG A 20 12.19 -49.61 -27.06
CA ARG A 20 12.52 -50.59 -26.02
C ARG A 20 13.73 -50.17 -25.22
N ILE A 21 13.62 -50.20 -23.90
CA ILE A 21 14.71 -49.88 -22.98
C ILE A 21 15.72 -51.04 -22.95
N VAL A 22 16.92 -50.80 -23.48
CA VAL A 22 18.02 -51.77 -23.56
C VAL A 22 18.78 -51.82 -22.24
N SER A 23 19.10 -50.64 -21.72
CA SER A 23 19.89 -50.48 -20.50
C SER A 23 19.55 -49.19 -19.76
N SER A 24 19.82 -49.20 -18.46
CA SER A 24 19.54 -48.08 -17.56
C SER A 24 20.53 -48.07 -16.41
N ASN A 25 20.84 -46.88 -15.87
CA ASN A 25 21.63 -46.77 -14.64
C ASN A 25 20.76 -46.92 -13.37
N SER A 26 21.41 -47.12 -12.22
CA SER A 26 20.74 -47.30 -10.92
C SER A 26 19.88 -46.09 -10.52
N ARG A 27 20.26 -44.87 -10.92
CA ARG A 27 19.50 -43.63 -10.69
C ARG A 27 18.18 -43.62 -11.46
N ALA A 28 18.17 -44.04 -12.73
CA ALA A 28 16.94 -44.15 -13.52
C ALA A 28 15.99 -45.22 -12.99
N LEU A 29 16.53 -46.36 -12.52
CA LEU A 29 15.72 -47.44 -11.93
C LEU A 29 15.03 -47.00 -10.62
N ASN A 30 15.68 -46.13 -9.85
CA ASN A 30 15.11 -45.60 -8.60
C ASN A 30 14.06 -44.50 -8.86
N LEU A 31 14.20 -43.75 -9.95
CA LEU A 31 13.38 -42.57 -10.23
C LEU A 31 12.14 -42.89 -11.08
N PHE A 32 12.27 -43.83 -12.03
CA PHE A 32 11.21 -44.24 -12.94
C PHE A 32 10.73 -45.67 -12.68
N ASP A 33 9.51 -46.00 -13.13
CA ASP A 33 8.98 -47.35 -13.05
C ASP A 33 9.22 -48.14 -14.35
N LEU A 34 10.42 -48.72 -14.48
CA LEU A 34 10.91 -49.36 -15.72
C LEU A 34 10.41 -50.81 -15.94
N ARG A 35 9.29 -51.23 -15.34
CA ARG A 35 8.84 -52.64 -15.31
C ARG A 35 8.46 -53.21 -16.69
N THR A 36 7.93 -52.37 -17.57
CA THR A 36 7.39 -52.74 -18.89
C THR A 36 8.42 -52.69 -20.01
N LYS A 37 9.62 -52.14 -19.74
CA LYS A 37 10.73 -51.99 -20.70
C LYS A 37 10.38 -51.16 -21.95
N GLN A 38 9.31 -50.37 -21.91
CA GLN A 38 8.94 -49.40 -22.95
C GLN A 38 9.01 -47.99 -22.40
N ILE A 39 9.45 -47.06 -23.23
CA ILE A 39 9.57 -45.63 -22.86
C ILE A 39 8.19 -44.95 -22.73
N ASP A 40 7.18 -45.46 -23.43
CA ASP A 40 5.81 -44.93 -23.50
C ASP A 40 5.08 -44.91 -22.16
N ASP A 41 5.49 -45.75 -21.19
CA ASP A 41 4.89 -45.75 -19.85
C ASP A 41 5.40 -44.61 -18.97
N ILE A 42 6.53 -44.00 -19.33
CA ILE A 42 7.21 -42.97 -18.55
C ILE A 42 6.93 -41.58 -19.14
N ILE A 43 6.72 -41.52 -20.46
CA ILE A 43 6.57 -40.30 -21.24
C ILE A 43 5.14 -40.21 -21.77
N ASP A 44 4.49 -39.07 -21.60
CA ASP A 44 3.15 -38.85 -22.14
C ASP A 44 3.12 -38.79 -23.68
N GLN A 45 2.02 -39.18 -24.32
CA GLN A 45 1.92 -39.31 -25.79
C GLN A 45 2.25 -37.99 -26.53
N GLU A 46 1.89 -36.84 -25.94
CA GLU A 46 2.21 -35.53 -26.51
C GLU A 46 3.71 -35.19 -26.41
N SER A 47 4.37 -35.63 -25.33
CA SER A 47 5.82 -35.48 -25.13
C SER A 47 6.62 -36.47 -25.98
N MET A 48 6.07 -37.67 -26.25
CA MET A 48 6.61 -38.63 -27.21
C MET A 48 6.60 -38.08 -28.63
N ASN A 49 5.54 -37.38 -29.04
CA ASN A 49 5.50 -36.73 -30.36
C ASN A 49 6.58 -35.64 -30.49
N LYS A 50 6.83 -34.84 -29.44
CA LYS A 50 7.93 -33.86 -29.41
C LYS A 50 9.31 -34.54 -29.50
N LEU A 51 9.48 -35.67 -28.81
CA LEU A 51 10.71 -36.46 -28.90
C LEU A 51 10.91 -37.00 -30.31
N ILE A 52 9.90 -37.62 -30.90
CA ILE A 52 10.00 -38.17 -32.26
C ILE A 52 10.31 -37.04 -33.24
N THR A 53 9.53 -35.95 -33.28
CA THR A 53 9.76 -34.83 -34.21
C THR A 53 11.15 -34.22 -34.09
N ASN A 54 11.70 -34.09 -32.88
CA ASN A 54 13.00 -33.47 -32.67
C ASN A 54 14.18 -34.45 -32.88
N THR A 55 13.97 -35.75 -32.64
CA THR A 55 14.98 -36.79 -32.91
C THR A 55 15.29 -36.89 -34.41
N TRP A 56 14.31 -36.58 -35.29
CA TRP A 56 14.51 -36.54 -36.74
C TRP A 56 15.06 -35.20 -37.27
N GLN A 57 15.11 -34.14 -36.45
CA GLN A 57 15.55 -32.80 -36.88
C GLN A 57 17.04 -32.48 -36.61
N GLN A 58 17.82 -33.44 -36.08
CA GLN A 58 19.29 -33.35 -35.94
C GLN A 58 19.83 -32.06 -35.28
N ASP A 59 19.11 -31.47 -34.32
CA ASP A 59 19.66 -30.40 -33.49
C ASP A 59 20.11 -31.00 -32.13
N GLU A 60 21.25 -31.68 -32.13
CA GLU A 60 21.78 -32.47 -31.01
C GLU A 60 22.11 -31.65 -29.74
N GLN A 61 21.97 -30.31 -29.77
CA GLN A 61 22.47 -29.44 -28.71
C GLN A 61 21.42 -28.79 -27.82
N GLN A 62 20.12 -28.91 -28.12
CA GLN A 62 19.09 -28.32 -27.25
C GLN A 62 18.38 -29.38 -26.39
N PRO A 63 18.36 -29.20 -25.06
CA PRO A 63 17.61 -30.09 -24.18
C PRO A 63 16.12 -30.00 -24.49
N ILE A 64 15.46 -31.16 -24.54
CA ILE A 64 14.02 -31.25 -24.77
C ILE A 64 13.32 -31.26 -23.41
N GLU A 65 12.51 -30.23 -23.17
CA GLU A 65 11.70 -30.16 -21.96
C GLU A 65 10.49 -31.09 -22.06
N VAL A 66 10.41 -32.05 -21.14
CA VAL A 66 9.36 -33.06 -21.08
C VAL A 66 8.81 -33.20 -19.67
N VAL A 67 7.55 -33.61 -19.61
CA VAL A 67 6.91 -33.99 -18.36
C VAL A 67 6.94 -35.50 -18.25
N LEU A 68 7.50 -36.00 -17.15
CA LEU A 68 7.68 -37.43 -16.92
C LEU A 68 6.93 -37.89 -15.68
N LYS A 69 6.44 -39.13 -15.76
CA LYS A 69 5.86 -39.85 -14.62
C LYS A 69 6.99 -40.47 -13.79
N THR A 70 7.23 -39.92 -12.61
CA THR A 70 8.17 -40.50 -11.64
C THR A 70 7.43 -41.36 -10.61
N ARG A 71 8.14 -42.23 -9.88
CA ARG A 71 7.53 -43.07 -8.83
C ARG A 71 6.92 -42.27 -7.68
N SER A 72 7.47 -41.08 -7.39
CA SER A 72 7.04 -40.21 -6.29
C SER A 72 6.04 -39.14 -6.71
N ASN A 73 6.07 -38.70 -7.97
CA ASN A 73 5.20 -37.65 -8.49
C ASN A 73 4.82 -37.95 -9.95
N PRO A 74 3.53 -38.06 -10.29
CA PRO A 74 3.09 -38.38 -11.64
C PRO A 74 3.36 -37.29 -12.68
N LEU A 75 3.71 -36.06 -12.28
CA LEU A 75 4.02 -34.94 -13.18
C LEU A 75 5.24 -34.17 -12.70
N SER A 76 6.43 -34.53 -13.18
CA SER A 76 7.68 -33.80 -12.90
C SER A 76 8.36 -33.34 -14.18
N LEU A 77 8.95 -32.14 -14.15
CA LEU A 77 9.56 -31.50 -15.31
C LEU A 77 11.04 -31.87 -15.43
N PHE A 78 11.43 -32.33 -16.63
CA PHE A 78 12.79 -32.74 -16.94
C PHE A 78 13.27 -32.13 -18.25
N ASP A 79 14.55 -31.81 -18.28
CA ASP A 79 15.29 -31.58 -19.51
C ASP A 79 15.92 -32.91 -19.97
N LEU A 80 15.66 -33.29 -21.22
CA LEU A 80 16.25 -34.46 -21.86
C LEU A 80 17.40 -34.06 -22.76
N PHE A 81 18.54 -34.70 -22.57
CA PHE A 81 19.63 -34.67 -23.53
C PHE A 81 19.65 -36.00 -24.28
N ILE A 82 19.61 -35.93 -25.61
CA ILE A 82 19.55 -37.10 -26.48
C ILE A 82 20.82 -37.17 -27.33
N SER A 83 21.37 -38.38 -27.50
CA SER A 83 22.50 -38.62 -28.40
C SER A 83 22.41 -40.02 -28.99
N TRP A 84 22.67 -40.16 -30.29
CA TRP A 84 22.74 -41.45 -30.97
C TRP A 84 24.16 -42.03 -30.87
N ASP A 85 24.27 -43.34 -30.64
CA ASP A 85 25.53 -44.08 -30.70
C ASP A 85 25.70 -44.78 -32.06
N HIS A 86 26.93 -45.18 -32.38
CA HIS A 86 27.33 -45.80 -33.65
C HIS A 86 26.63 -47.15 -33.96
N GLU A 87 25.86 -47.70 -33.00
CA GLU A 87 25.07 -48.94 -33.11
C GLU A 87 23.54 -48.69 -33.16
N ASP A 88 23.08 -47.51 -33.62
CA ASP A 88 21.65 -47.11 -33.69
C ASP A 88 20.91 -47.18 -32.33
N LYS A 89 21.65 -46.94 -31.25
CA LYS A 89 21.10 -46.85 -29.89
C LYS A 89 20.93 -45.39 -29.50
N LEU A 90 19.79 -45.06 -28.91
CA LEU A 90 19.48 -43.71 -28.45
C LEU A 90 19.75 -43.60 -26.94
N HIS A 91 20.66 -42.71 -26.58
CA HIS A 91 21.04 -42.44 -25.21
C HIS A 91 20.31 -41.21 -24.70
N ILE A 92 19.65 -41.33 -23.55
CA ILE A 92 18.82 -40.28 -22.95
C ILE A 92 19.32 -40.00 -21.54
N LEU A 93 19.67 -38.74 -21.28
CA LEU A 93 20.02 -38.22 -19.97
C LEU A 93 18.91 -37.31 -19.44
N PHE A 94 18.52 -37.48 -18.17
CA PHE A 94 17.42 -36.75 -17.57
C PHE A 94 17.94 -35.76 -16.52
N ALA A 95 17.61 -34.47 -16.64
CA ALA A 95 17.92 -33.45 -15.65
C ALA A 95 16.64 -32.86 -15.06
N SER A 96 16.42 -33.02 -13.75
CA SER A 96 15.21 -32.50 -13.06
C SER A 96 15.31 -31.00 -12.81
N LYS A 97 14.24 -30.26 -13.12
CA LYS A 97 14.12 -28.81 -12.84
C LYS A 97 13.48 -28.49 -11.47
N ASP A 98 13.09 -29.49 -10.68
CA ASP A 98 12.16 -29.32 -9.55
C ASP A 98 12.75 -28.62 -8.29
N LYS A 99 14.05 -28.32 -8.22
CA LYS A 99 14.68 -27.78 -6.99
C LYS A 99 14.78 -26.25 -6.89
N THR A 100 14.48 -25.51 -7.95
CA THR A 100 14.74 -24.06 -8.00
C THR A 100 13.53 -23.20 -7.63
N THR A 101 12.32 -23.75 -7.61
CA THR A 101 11.08 -22.97 -7.49
C THR A 101 10.73 -22.61 -6.04
N GLN A 102 11.13 -23.41 -5.06
CA GLN A 102 10.72 -23.23 -3.65
C GLN A 102 11.36 -22.00 -2.97
N GLY A 103 12.63 -21.71 -3.26
CA GLY A 103 13.33 -20.57 -2.63
C GLY A 103 12.77 -19.20 -3.03
N TYR A 104 12.26 -19.08 -4.27
CA TYR A 104 11.64 -17.83 -4.74
C TYR A 104 10.27 -17.62 -4.10
N THR A 105 9.49 -18.69 -3.90
CA THR A 105 8.19 -18.60 -3.23
C THR A 105 8.35 -18.11 -1.79
N ASP A 106 9.33 -18.62 -1.05
CA ASP A 106 9.58 -18.20 0.33
C ASP A 106 10.01 -16.73 0.43
N GLN A 107 10.87 -16.27 -0.50
CA GLN A 107 11.27 -14.86 -0.57
C GLN A 107 10.09 -13.95 -0.90
N ILE A 108 9.22 -14.35 -1.83
CA ILE A 108 8.01 -13.60 -2.18
C ILE A 108 7.05 -13.54 -0.99
N MET A 109 6.84 -14.65 -0.29
CA MET A 109 6.00 -14.69 0.91
C MET A 109 6.55 -13.80 2.02
N GLN A 110 7.86 -13.79 2.25
CA GLN A 110 8.50 -12.91 3.22
C GLN A 110 8.35 -11.42 2.84
N LEU A 111 8.50 -11.08 1.56
CA LEU A 111 8.31 -9.71 1.09
C LEU A 111 6.85 -9.26 1.24
N GLN A 112 5.89 -10.11 0.87
CA GLN A 112 4.47 -9.83 1.06
C GLN A 112 4.12 -9.63 2.54
N SER A 113 4.66 -10.48 3.42
CA SER A 113 4.48 -10.36 4.87
C SER A 113 5.07 -9.05 5.41
N ARG A 114 6.30 -8.70 5.03
CA ARG A 114 6.93 -7.43 5.41
C ARG A 114 6.15 -6.22 4.90
N LEU A 115 5.71 -6.24 3.65
CA LEU A 115 4.89 -5.18 3.07
C LEU A 115 3.56 -5.02 3.82
N ALA A 116 2.89 -6.13 4.16
CA ALA A 116 1.67 -6.10 4.95
C ALA A 116 1.91 -5.49 6.35
N ASN A 117 3.00 -5.89 7.03
CA ASN A 117 3.36 -5.35 8.33
C ASN A 117 3.70 -3.86 8.26
N THR A 118 4.52 -3.43 7.30
CA THR A 118 4.85 -2.01 7.11
C THR A 118 3.62 -1.19 6.76
N ASN A 119 2.72 -1.71 5.93
CA ASN A 119 1.46 -1.03 5.63
C ASN A 119 0.58 -0.88 6.88
N PHE A 120 0.54 -1.89 7.74
CA PHE A 120 -0.18 -1.82 9.01
C PHE A 120 0.43 -0.79 9.96
N GLU A 121 1.75 -0.79 10.14
CA GLU A 121 2.46 0.21 10.94
C GLU A 121 2.24 1.64 10.40
N LEU A 122 2.29 1.82 9.08
CA LEU A 122 2.04 3.11 8.45
C LEU A 122 0.60 3.58 8.67
N TYR A 123 -0.36 2.67 8.63
CA TYR A 123 -1.76 2.98 8.91
C TYR A 123 -1.95 3.43 10.37
N GLU A 124 -1.37 2.72 11.34
CA GLU A 124 -1.42 3.11 12.76
C GLU A 124 -0.75 4.47 13.00
N GLN A 125 0.40 4.72 12.37
CA GLN A 125 1.08 6.02 12.46
C GLN A 125 0.24 7.14 11.87
N LYS A 126 -0.40 6.91 10.72
CA LYS A 126 -1.32 7.87 10.10
C LYS A 126 -2.50 8.18 11.02
N GLU A 127 -3.15 7.16 11.57
CA GLU A 127 -4.29 7.33 12.47
C GLU A 127 -3.90 8.09 13.75
N LYS A 128 -2.71 7.82 14.30
CA LYS A 128 -2.16 8.57 15.45
C LYS A 128 -1.88 10.03 15.11
N LEU A 129 -1.36 10.31 13.91
CA LEU A 129 -1.12 11.66 13.44
C LEU A 129 -2.44 12.43 13.27
N GLU A 130 -3.43 11.83 12.62
CA GLU A 130 -4.77 12.42 12.44
C GLU A 130 -5.43 12.74 13.78
N ARG A 131 -5.38 11.82 14.75
CA ARG A 131 -5.86 12.08 16.13
C ARG A 131 -5.13 13.23 16.81
N THR A 132 -3.81 13.33 16.58
CA THR A 132 -3.00 14.40 17.16
C THR A 132 -3.37 15.76 16.55
N ILE A 133 -3.53 15.82 15.22
CA ILE A 133 -3.97 17.02 14.50
C ILE A 133 -5.35 17.45 14.97
N TYR A 134 -6.30 16.50 15.05
CA TYR A 134 -7.65 16.79 15.56
C TYR A 134 -7.61 17.37 16.97
N ARG A 135 -6.82 16.77 17.87
CA ARG A 135 -6.68 17.25 19.24
C ARG A 135 -6.06 18.65 19.30
N LEU A 136 -5.03 18.91 18.50
CA LEU A 136 -4.44 20.25 18.40
C LEU A 136 -5.49 21.26 17.92
N ASN A 137 -6.19 20.97 16.83
CA ASN A 137 -7.23 21.85 16.30
C ASN A 137 -8.37 22.10 17.32
N SER A 138 -8.76 21.10 18.09
CA SER A 138 -9.78 21.25 19.14
C SER A 138 -9.36 22.18 20.28
N LEU A 139 -8.06 22.31 20.53
CA LEU A 139 -7.47 23.20 21.52
C LEU A 139 -7.16 24.60 20.97
N SER A 140 -7.15 24.76 19.64
CA SER A 140 -6.77 26.00 18.95
C SER A 140 -7.90 27.03 18.82
N GLY A 141 -9.09 26.77 19.36
CA GLY A 141 -10.23 27.72 19.32
C GLY A 141 -11.31 27.44 20.36
N PRO A 142 -10.98 27.35 21.65
CA PRO A 142 -11.97 27.17 22.70
C PRO A 142 -12.88 28.40 22.81
N PHE A 143 -14.14 28.20 23.20
CA PHE A 143 -15.01 29.31 23.57
C PHE A 143 -14.85 29.61 25.05
N ILE A 144 -14.44 30.82 25.39
CA ILE A 144 -14.17 31.27 26.76
C ILE A 144 -15.14 32.41 27.10
N PRO A 145 -16.04 32.25 28.06
CA PRO A 145 -16.90 33.34 28.50
C PRO A 145 -16.11 34.36 29.33
N LEU A 146 -16.15 35.63 28.94
CA LEU A 146 -15.51 36.73 29.67
C LEU A 146 -16.48 37.40 30.64
N THR A 147 -17.74 37.54 30.24
CA THR A 147 -18.84 38.06 31.06
C THR A 147 -20.11 37.22 30.81
N ALA A 148 -21.25 37.62 31.39
CA ALA A 148 -22.53 36.98 31.10
C ALA A 148 -22.98 37.15 29.63
N THR A 149 -22.53 38.19 28.94
CA THR A 149 -22.96 38.52 27.57
C THR A 149 -21.81 38.58 26.56
N MET A 150 -20.56 38.42 27.02
CA MET A 150 -19.37 38.50 26.19
C MET A 150 -18.58 37.19 26.16
N GLY A 151 -18.35 36.67 24.95
CA GLY A 151 -17.53 35.50 24.66
C GLY A 151 -16.22 35.83 23.96
N TYR A 152 -15.22 34.97 24.15
CA TYR A 152 -13.88 35.11 23.59
C TYR A 152 -13.38 33.81 22.97
N ILE A 153 -12.84 33.91 21.77
CA ILE A 153 -12.37 32.79 20.96
C ILE A 153 -10.92 33.06 20.54
N PRO A 154 -9.93 32.53 21.26
CA PRO A 154 -8.54 32.67 20.86
C PRO A 154 -8.19 31.65 19.78
N LEU A 155 -7.69 32.13 18.63
CA LEU A 155 -7.24 31.27 17.54
C LEU A 155 -5.72 31.15 17.52
N PHE A 156 -5.23 29.92 17.43
CA PHE A 156 -3.80 29.59 17.45
C PHE A 156 -3.36 28.82 16.20
N GLY A 157 -2.19 29.17 15.64
CA GLY A 157 -1.55 28.45 14.54
C GLY A 157 -1.85 29.06 13.17
N ASP A 158 -2.15 28.22 12.18
CA ASP A 158 -2.54 28.68 10.85
C ASP A 158 -4.04 28.57 10.66
N LEU A 159 -4.65 29.58 10.05
CA LEU A 159 -6.07 29.55 9.74
C LEU A 159 -6.31 28.62 8.55
N THR A 160 -6.67 27.37 8.85
CA THR A 160 -6.97 26.32 7.88
C THR A 160 -8.45 25.95 7.92
N GLU A 161 -8.95 25.37 6.83
CA GLU A 161 -10.32 24.85 6.78
C GLU A 161 -10.60 23.80 7.87
N GLU A 162 -9.65 22.90 8.12
CA GLU A 162 -9.78 21.86 9.15
C GLU A 162 -9.90 22.45 10.56
N MET A 163 -9.05 23.43 10.89
CA MET A 163 -9.13 24.14 12.17
C MET A 163 -10.50 24.77 12.37
N ILE A 164 -11.00 25.52 11.38
CA ILE A 164 -12.32 26.15 11.46
C ILE A 164 -13.43 25.11 11.59
N HIS A 165 -13.37 24.02 10.83
CA HIS A 165 -14.36 22.96 10.90
C HIS A 165 -14.46 22.35 12.30
N VAL A 166 -13.32 22.03 12.92
CA VAL A 166 -13.26 21.42 14.27
C VAL A 166 -13.82 22.37 15.34
N ILE A 167 -13.47 23.66 15.30
CA ILE A 167 -13.89 24.59 16.36
C ILE A 167 -15.32 25.12 16.18
N SER A 168 -15.83 25.19 14.94
CA SER A 168 -17.11 25.85 14.63
C SER A 168 -18.28 25.26 15.41
N ALA A 169 -18.38 23.92 15.50
CA ALA A 169 -19.49 23.26 16.19
C ALA A 169 -19.55 23.66 17.67
N ASN A 170 -18.41 23.61 18.36
CA ASN A 170 -18.33 23.94 19.78
C ASN A 170 -18.56 25.43 20.05
N VAL A 171 -17.97 26.29 19.21
CA VAL A 171 -18.13 27.75 19.32
C VAL A 171 -19.58 28.16 19.13
N LEU A 172 -20.22 27.73 18.03
CA LEU A 172 -21.60 28.08 17.74
C LEU A 172 -22.56 27.55 18.80
N HIS A 173 -22.35 26.31 19.27
CA HIS A 173 -23.15 25.75 20.36
C HIS A 173 -23.02 26.57 21.65
N SER A 174 -21.79 26.96 22.02
CA SER A 174 -21.55 27.74 23.23
C SER A 174 -22.16 29.14 23.15
N ILE A 175 -22.08 29.80 21.99
CA ILE A 175 -22.69 31.11 21.74
C ILE A 175 -24.21 31.03 21.88
N PHE A 176 -24.82 29.99 21.27
CA PHE A 176 -26.27 29.80 21.32
C PHE A 176 -26.77 29.56 22.75
N VAL A 177 -26.15 28.62 23.47
CA VAL A 177 -26.61 28.19 24.79
C VAL A 177 -26.42 29.28 25.84
N GLY A 178 -25.33 30.05 25.76
CA GLY A 178 -25.06 31.11 26.72
C GLY A 178 -25.63 32.48 26.33
N GLU A 179 -26.37 32.57 25.22
CA GLU A 179 -27.01 33.82 24.75
C GLU A 179 -26.03 35.00 24.68
N TYR A 180 -24.81 34.76 24.18
CA TYR A 180 -23.76 35.78 24.13
C TYR A 180 -24.01 36.80 23.01
N ASP A 181 -24.16 38.07 23.40
CA ASP A 181 -24.34 39.21 22.50
C ASP A 181 -23.03 39.61 21.80
N ASP A 182 -21.94 39.69 22.56
CA ASP A 182 -20.63 40.16 22.10
C ASP A 182 -19.67 38.98 21.95
N VAL A 183 -19.08 38.82 20.76
CA VAL A 183 -18.10 37.77 20.50
C VAL A 183 -16.80 38.38 20.00
N LEU A 184 -15.72 38.06 20.71
CA LEU A 184 -14.35 38.47 20.39
C LEU A 184 -13.60 37.27 19.78
N VAL A 185 -12.94 37.50 18.66
CA VAL A 185 -12.05 36.50 18.05
C VAL A 185 -10.64 37.05 18.01
N ASP A 186 -9.72 36.34 18.65
CA ASP A 186 -8.32 36.73 18.73
C ASP A 186 -7.47 36.06 17.67
N LEU A 187 -6.82 36.89 16.84
CA LEU A 187 -5.92 36.46 15.78
C LEU A 187 -4.45 36.73 16.12
N THR A 188 -4.13 37.14 17.35
CA THR A 188 -2.74 37.47 17.77
C THR A 188 -1.78 36.31 17.51
N SER A 189 -2.24 35.07 17.71
CA SER A 189 -1.43 33.86 17.54
C SER A 189 -1.63 33.17 16.18
N ILE A 190 -2.20 33.87 15.19
CA ILE A 190 -2.30 33.37 13.82
C ILE A 190 -1.09 33.81 13.01
N ALA A 191 -0.34 32.83 12.50
CA ALA A 191 0.87 33.08 11.71
C ALA A 191 0.54 33.36 10.23
N ASP A 192 -0.23 32.46 9.61
CA ASP A 192 -0.68 32.63 8.22
C ASP A 192 -2.14 32.20 8.02
N ILE A 193 -2.74 32.66 6.91
CA ILE A 193 -4.08 32.27 6.49
C ILE A 193 -4.01 31.60 5.13
N LYS A 194 -4.50 30.35 5.04
CA LYS A 194 -4.73 29.68 3.76
C LYS A 194 -6.04 30.15 3.16
N GLU A 195 -6.09 30.25 1.83
CA GLU A 195 -7.28 30.72 1.10
C GLU A 195 -8.55 29.89 1.42
N SER A 196 -8.41 28.56 1.54
CA SER A 196 -9.50 27.68 1.96
C SER A 196 -10.01 27.96 3.39
N GLY A 197 -9.11 28.40 4.28
CA GLY A 197 -9.46 28.79 5.64
C GLY A 197 -10.28 30.08 5.71
N ILE A 198 -10.04 31.04 4.80
CA ILE A 198 -10.78 32.32 4.74
C ILE A 198 -12.27 32.10 4.53
N SER A 199 -12.62 31.27 3.55
CA SER A 199 -14.03 31.04 3.21
C SER A 199 -14.78 30.41 4.37
N LYS A 200 -14.19 29.42 5.03
CA LYS A 200 -14.83 28.77 6.19
C LYS A 200 -14.90 29.68 7.39
N PHE A 201 -13.85 30.47 7.63
CA PHE A 201 -13.85 31.46 8.70
C PHE A 201 -14.93 32.52 8.48
N MET A 202 -15.16 32.94 7.22
CA MET A 202 -16.28 33.82 6.87
C MET A 202 -17.62 33.22 7.23
N ASP A 203 -17.85 31.96 6.89
CA ASP A 203 -19.12 31.30 7.13
C ASP A 203 -19.37 31.18 8.64
N LEU A 204 -18.33 30.91 9.44
CA LEU A 204 -18.42 30.95 10.90
C LEU A 204 -18.83 32.35 11.39
N LEU A 205 -18.13 33.41 10.97
CA LEU A 205 -18.42 34.78 11.41
C LEU A 205 -19.82 35.25 11.00
N LYS A 206 -20.27 34.90 9.80
CA LYS A 206 -21.64 35.19 9.34
C LYS A 206 -22.66 34.47 10.20
N THR A 207 -22.41 33.20 10.52
CA THR A 207 -23.32 32.40 11.35
C THR A 207 -23.42 33.00 12.75
N ILE A 208 -22.29 33.39 13.35
CA ILE A 208 -22.27 34.09 14.65
C ILE A 208 -23.08 35.39 14.57
N HIS A 209 -22.84 36.23 13.56
CA HIS A 209 -23.57 37.48 13.35
C HIS A 209 -25.08 37.26 13.19
N LEU A 210 -25.51 36.21 12.49
CA LEU A 210 -26.92 35.86 12.34
C LEU A 210 -27.57 35.44 13.67
N MET A 211 -26.79 34.85 14.58
CA MET A 211 -27.28 34.37 15.87
C MET A 211 -27.41 35.48 16.90
N ASN A 212 -26.43 36.38 17.00
CA ASN A 212 -26.39 37.43 18.01
C ASN A 212 -26.75 38.83 17.49
N GLY A 213 -26.91 39.02 16.18
CA GLY A 213 -27.24 40.29 15.54
C GLY A 213 -26.12 41.34 15.55
N ASN A 214 -25.05 41.10 16.31
CA ASN A 214 -23.94 42.02 16.50
C ASN A 214 -22.77 41.67 15.57
N LYS A 215 -21.94 42.67 15.24
CA LYS A 215 -20.72 42.42 14.48
C LYS A 215 -19.69 41.74 15.38
N VAL A 216 -19.10 40.65 14.89
CA VAL A 216 -18.03 39.95 15.59
C VAL A 216 -16.81 40.88 15.71
N GLN A 217 -16.18 40.91 16.88
CA GLN A 217 -15.04 41.78 17.15
C GLN A 217 -13.73 41.01 16.91
N ILE A 218 -13.04 41.30 15.82
CA ILE A 218 -11.71 40.74 15.55
C ILE A 218 -10.66 41.57 16.28
N ILE A 219 -9.86 40.92 17.12
CA ILE A 219 -8.73 41.54 17.83
C ILE A 219 -7.40 40.91 17.40
N GLY A 220 -6.29 41.63 17.61
CA GLY A 220 -4.96 41.06 17.42
C GLY A 220 -4.59 40.73 15.96
N ALA A 221 -5.40 41.16 14.98
CA ALA A 221 -5.12 40.91 13.58
C ALA A 221 -3.90 41.71 13.12
N ASN A 222 -2.88 41.01 12.62
CA ASN A 222 -1.76 41.68 11.97
C ASN A 222 -2.22 42.44 10.68
N PRO A 223 -1.50 43.46 10.21
CA PRO A 223 -1.93 44.28 9.07
C PRO A 223 -2.18 43.49 7.77
N ARG A 224 -1.48 42.37 7.57
CA ARG A 224 -1.66 41.50 6.41
C ARG A 224 -3.01 40.78 6.49
N LEU A 225 -3.30 40.16 7.64
CA LEU A 225 -4.56 39.46 7.92
C LEU A 225 -5.73 40.45 7.81
N ALA A 226 -5.62 41.62 8.44
CA ALA A 226 -6.65 42.67 8.37
C ALA A 226 -6.96 43.08 6.92
N LYS A 227 -5.94 43.22 6.05
CA LYS A 227 -6.12 43.56 4.63
C LYS A 227 -6.81 42.46 3.84
N ILE A 228 -6.50 41.19 4.11
CA ILE A 228 -7.15 40.05 3.46
C ILE A 228 -8.63 40.03 3.83
N LEU A 229 -8.93 40.12 5.13
CA LEU A 229 -10.30 40.13 5.63
C LEU A 229 -11.07 41.35 5.07
N TYR A 230 -10.48 42.55 5.04
CA TYR A 230 -11.17 43.75 4.55
C TYR A 230 -11.62 43.66 3.07
N LYS A 231 -10.87 42.95 2.21
CA LYS A 231 -11.18 42.83 0.78
C LYS A 231 -12.43 41.99 0.49
N GLU A 232 -12.72 41.01 1.32
CA GLU A 232 -13.75 40.00 1.11
C GLU A 232 -15.14 40.40 1.67
N LYS A 233 -15.45 41.70 1.74
CA LYS A 233 -16.71 42.26 2.31
C LYS A 233 -16.98 41.87 3.77
N PHE A 234 -15.95 41.51 4.54
CA PHE A 234 -16.05 41.20 5.96
C PHE A 234 -16.60 42.36 6.80
N SER A 235 -16.47 43.61 6.35
CA SER A 235 -16.88 44.81 7.10
C SER A 235 -18.37 44.85 7.48
N LEU A 236 -19.21 44.03 6.84
CA LEU A 236 -20.60 43.84 7.23
C LEU A 236 -20.75 43.03 8.52
N TYR A 237 -19.88 42.06 8.75
CA TYR A 237 -20.01 41.05 9.82
C TYR A 237 -19.00 41.23 10.95
N VAL A 238 -17.89 41.94 10.70
CA VAL A 238 -16.83 42.13 11.69
C VAL A 238 -16.43 43.58 11.89
N THR A 239 -15.97 43.87 13.11
CA THR A 239 -15.26 45.10 13.46
C THR A 239 -13.87 44.76 13.96
N PHE A 240 -12.87 45.57 13.58
CA PHE A 240 -11.49 45.37 14.03
C PHE A 240 -11.21 46.22 15.27
N LYS A 241 -10.61 45.60 16.27
CA LYS A 241 -10.19 46.22 17.52
C LYS A 241 -8.71 45.91 17.76
N PRO A 242 -7.92 46.81 18.37
CA PRO A 242 -6.48 46.59 18.52
C PRO A 242 -6.10 45.36 19.35
N SER A 243 -6.75 45.16 20.50
CA SER A 243 -6.41 44.10 21.44
C SER A 243 -7.54 43.82 22.41
N LEU A 244 -7.46 42.70 23.13
CA LEU A 244 -8.42 42.36 24.18
C LEU A 244 -8.42 43.42 25.28
N GLN A 245 -7.22 43.88 25.67
CA GLN A 245 -7.06 44.92 26.68
C GLN A 245 -7.78 46.22 26.29
N TYR A 246 -7.75 46.60 25.00
CA TYR A 246 -8.48 47.77 24.52
C TYR A 246 -9.99 47.59 24.67
N VAL A 247 -10.53 46.43 24.29
CA VAL A 247 -11.97 46.17 24.40
C VAL A 247 -12.40 46.19 25.87
N LEU A 248 -11.71 45.45 26.74
CA LEU A 248 -12.06 45.38 28.16
C LEU A 248 -12.00 46.74 28.85
N LYS A 249 -10.99 47.58 28.55
CA LYS A 249 -10.90 48.93 29.13
C LYS A 249 -12.07 49.82 28.75
N ASN A 250 -12.57 49.73 27.52
CA ASN A 250 -13.71 50.55 27.08
C ASN A 250 -15.07 49.97 27.50
N TYR A 251 -15.12 48.69 27.87
CA TYR A 251 -16.35 48.02 28.31
C TYR A 251 -16.69 48.30 29.78
N TYR A 252 -15.67 48.44 30.64
CA TYR A 252 -15.84 48.73 32.07
C TYR A 252 -15.74 50.23 32.43
N GLN A 253 -15.82 51.11 31.43
CA GLN A 253 -15.88 52.57 31.61
C GLN A 253 -17.32 53.05 31.54
#